data_AF-A0A653NR91-F1
#
_entry.id   AF-A0A653NR91-F1
#
_cell.length_a   1.000
_cell.length_b   1.000
_cell.length_c   1.000
_cell.angle_alpha   90.00
_cell.angle_beta   90.00
_cell.angle_gamma   90.00
#
_symmetry.space_group_name_H-M   'P 1'
#
loop_
_entity.id
_entity.type
_entity.pdbx_description
1 polymer ?
#
loop_
_entity_poly.entity_id
_entity_poly.type
_entity_poly.pdbx_seq_one_letter_code
_entity_poly.pdbx_strand_id
1 'polypeptide(L)' 'MITTLQAERTYHVTGDNPQSIQEDLDSAVELVRQQAMEERRHGILVTRLGTASFIVTLSDQVPYGTTQESCHIETLQR' A
#
# COMPACT_ATOMS: atom_id res chain seq x y z
N MET A 1 7.85 10.35 -1.68
CA MET A 1 7.39 10.43 -3.08
C MET A 1 6.45 9.27 -3.41
N ILE A 2 5.18 9.58 -3.70
CA ILE A 2 4.20 8.63 -4.23
C ILE A 2 4.32 8.56 -5.76
N THR A 3 4.44 7.36 -6.29
CA THR A 3 4.38 7.06 -7.72
C THR A 3 3.20 6.13 -7.98
N THR A 4 2.26 6.56 -8.82
CA THR A 4 1.15 5.69 -9.26
C THR A 4 1.70 4.68 -10.28
N LEU A 5 1.52 3.38 -10.01
CA LEU A 5 1.91 2.33 -10.95
C LEU A 5 0.72 2.02 -11.87
N GLN A 6 0.99 1.68 -13.13
CA GLN A 6 0.06 1.58 -14.26
C GLN A 6 -1.16 0.64 -14.07
N ALA A 7 -1.25 -0.10 -12.97
CA ALA A 7 -2.51 -0.65 -12.51
C ALA A 7 -3.17 0.43 -11.65
N GLU A 8 -4.19 1.11 -12.16
CA GLU A 8 -4.92 2.30 -11.66
C GLU A 8 -5.41 2.25 -10.19
N ARG A 9 -4.97 1.27 -9.40
CA ARG A 9 -5.32 0.96 -8.02
C ARG A 9 -4.09 0.61 -7.17
N THR A 10 -2.87 0.92 -7.66
CA THR A 10 -1.60 0.62 -6.99
C THR A 10 -0.73 1.86 -6.89
N TYR A 11 -0.32 2.18 -5.67
CA TYR A 11 0.55 3.31 -5.35
C TYR A 11 1.85 2.79 -4.75
N HIS A 12 2.97 3.23 -5.30
CA HIS A 12 4.30 2.96 -4.77
C HIS A 12 4.78 4.16 -3.98
N VAL A 13 5.03 3.95 -2.69
CA VAL A 13 5.55 4.94 -1.77
C VAL A 13 7.03 4.66 -1.53
N THR A 14 7.87 5.62 -1.88
CA THR A 14 9.31 5.58 -1.61
C THR A 14 9.78 6.90 -1.02
N GLY A 15 10.76 6.85 -0.12
CA GLY A 15 11.39 8.07 0.39
C GLY A 15 12.74 7.80 1.02
N ASP A 16 13.46 8.87 1.29
CA ASP A 16 14.75 8.89 1.99
C ASP A 16 14.58 9.16 3.50
N ASN A 17 13.50 9.82 3.89
CA ASN A 17 13.20 10.19 5.26
C ASN A 17 11.96 9.48 5.82
N PRO A 18 12.01 8.94 7.06
CA PRO A 18 10.89 8.21 7.67
C PRO A 18 9.64 9.06 7.84
N GLN A 19 9.78 10.37 8.12
CA GLN A 19 8.64 11.27 8.23
C GLN A 19 7.91 11.44 6.90
N SER A 20 8.64 11.76 5.82
CA SER A 20 8.05 11.92 4.50
C SER A 20 7.43 10.61 3.99
N ILE A 21 8.09 9.47 4.25
CA ILE A 21 7.52 8.15 3.95
C ILE A 21 6.17 7.96 4.64
N GLN A 22 6.06 8.33 5.91
CA GLN A 22 4.81 8.20 6.66
C GLN A 22 3.71 9.10 6.09
N GLU A 23 4.03 10.33 5.70
CA GLU A 23 3.10 11.28 5.08
C GLU A 23 2.65 10.81 3.68
N ASP A 24 3.60 10.35 2.85
CA ASP A 24 3.31 9.76 1.54
C ASP A 24 2.49 8.47 1.67
N LEU A 25 2.78 7.64 2.68
CA LEU A 25 2.05 6.39 2.95
C LEU A 25 0.61 6.67 3.38
N ASP A 26 0.41 7.62 4.29
CA ASP A 26 -0.92 8.03 4.74
C ASP A 26 -1.74 8.56 3.55
N SER A 27 -1.15 9.44 2.75
CA SER A 27 -1.77 9.97 1.52
C SER A 27 -2.10 8.86 0.51
N ALA A 28 -1.22 7.88 0.29
CA ALA A 28 -1.48 6.75 -0.59
C ALA A 28 -2.61 5.85 -0.07
N VAL A 29 -2.66 5.61 1.23
CA VAL A 29 -3.75 4.85 1.88
C VAL A 29 -5.08 5.59 1.75
N GLU A 30 -5.09 6.91 1.91
CA GLU A 30 -6.29 7.73 1.72
C GLU A 30 -6.82 7.63 0.28
N LEU A 31 -5.94 7.75 -0.73
CA LEU A 31 -6.31 7.62 -2.14
C LEU A 31 -6.89 6.23 -2.44
N VAL A 32 -6.22 5.17 -1.98
CA VAL A 32 -6.69 3.80 -2.14
C VAL A 32 -7.99 3.56 -1.39
N ARG A 33 -8.17 4.16 -0.21
CA ARG A 33 -9.43 4.08 0.56
C ARG A 33 -10.58 4.74 -0.20
N GLN A 34 -10.36 5.89 -0.84
CA GLN A 34 -11.39 6.52 -1.68
C GLN A 34 -11.78 5.58 -2.82
N GLN A 35 -10.81 4.99 -3.53
CA GLN A 35 -11.08 4.02 -4.59
C GLN A 35 -11.83 2.77 -4.08
N ALA A 36 -11.44 2.25 -2.90
CA ALA A 36 -12.14 1.13 -2.26
C ALA A 36 -13.60 1.47 -1.95
N MET A 37 -13.88 2.70 -1.52
CA MET A 37 -15.23 3.19 -1.22
C MET A 37 -16.08 3.38 -2.48
N GLU A 38 -15.46 3.70 -3.61
CA GLU A 38 -16.13 3.77 -4.92
C GLU A 38 -16.48 2.38 -5.44
N GLU A 39 -15.55 1.41 -5.39
CA GLU A 39 -15.80 0.04 -5.86
C GLU A 39 -16.63 -0.79 -4.86
N ARG A 40 -16.54 -0.51 -3.55
CA ARG A 40 -17.16 -1.25 -2.41
C ARG A 40 -16.98 -2.76 -2.47
N ARG A 41 -15.90 -3.23 -3.08
CA ARG A 41 -15.67 -4.65 -3.37
C ARG A 41 -14.33 -5.18 -2.90
N HIS A 42 -13.34 -4.31 -2.71
CA HIS A 42 -11.97 -4.69 -2.43
C HIS A 42 -11.46 -4.02 -1.15
N GLY A 43 -10.57 -4.69 -0.43
CA GLY A 43 -9.84 -4.15 0.72
C GLY A 43 -8.50 -3.56 0.32
N ILE A 44 -7.77 -3.05 1.31
CA ILE A 44 -6.49 -2.37 1.11
C ILE A 44 -5.36 -3.34 1.51
N LEU A 45 -4.42 -3.56 0.61
CA LEU A 45 -3.22 -4.35 0.86
C LEU A 45 -1.98 -3.45 0.81
N VAL A 46 -1.30 -3.33 1.94
CA VAL A 46 -0.03 -2.61 2.07
C VAL A 46 1.09 -3.64 2.08
N THR A 47 1.93 -3.65 1.05
CA THR A 47 3.10 -4.52 0.95
C THR A 47 4.37 -3.74 1.22
N ARG A 48 5.08 -4.07 2.29
CA ARG A 48 6.40 -3.49 2.56
C ARG A 48 7.45 -4.22 1.73
N LEU A 49 8.09 -3.49 0.80
CA LEU A 49 9.16 -4.01 -0.06
C LEU A 49 10.54 -3.90 0.58
N GLY A 50 10.75 -2.91 1.44
CA GLY A 50 12.06 -2.67 2.04
C GLY A 50 12.01 -1.65 3.18
N THR A 51 13.17 -1.15 3.58
CA THR A 51 13.27 -0.21 4.72
C THR A 51 12.51 1.08 4.48
N ALA A 52 12.45 1.52 3.21
CA ALA A 52 11.90 2.81 2.80
C ALA A 52 11.02 2.72 1.54
N SER A 53 10.47 1.54 1.25
CA SER A 53 9.68 1.27 0.04
C SER A 53 8.46 0.43 0.38
N PHE A 54 7.28 0.92 -0.01
CA PHE A 54 5.98 0.34 0.30
C PHE A 54 5.09 0.40 -0.93
N ILE A 55 4.29 -0.63 -1.14
CA ILE A 55 3.24 -0.68 -2.15
C ILE A 55 1.90 -0.66 -1.43
N VAL A 56 1.00 0.23 -1.81
CA VAL A 56 -0.39 0.25 -1.35
C VAL A 56 -1.27 -0.07 -2.55
N THR A 57 -2.06 -1.14 -2.47
CA THR A 57 -2.90 -1.58 -3.58
C THR A 57 -4.28 -2.04 -3.11
N LEU A 58 -5.29 -1.94 -3.99
CA LEU A 58 -6.56 -2.63 -3.77
C LEU A 58 -6.40 -4.11 -4.08
N SER A 59 -6.75 -4.95 -3.12
CA SER A 59 -6.74 -6.39 -3.30
C SER A 59 -8.12 -6.97 -3.06
N ASP A 60 -8.55 -7.78 -4.01
CA ASP A 60 -9.74 -8.63 -3.86
C ASP A 60 -9.53 -9.74 -2.81
N GLN A 61 -8.27 -10.03 -2.46
CA GLN A 61 -7.94 -10.98 -1.40
C GLN A 61 -8.21 -10.43 0.00
N VAL A 62 -8.38 -9.11 0.12
CA VAL A 62 -8.71 -8.46 1.40
C VAL A 62 -10.17 -8.03 1.32
N PRO A 63 -11.03 -8.43 2.26
CA PRO A 63 -12.42 -8.00 2.25
C PRO A 63 -12.52 -6.49 2.45
N TYR A 64 -13.51 -5.87 1.78
CA TYR A 64 -13.80 -4.45 1.93
C TYR A 64 -13.96 -4.07 3.42
N GLY A 65 -13.39 -2.93 3.81
CA GLY A 65 -13.34 -2.46 5.19
C GLY A 65 -12.18 -3.02 6.02
N THR A 66 -11.30 -3.82 5.41
CA THR A 66 -10.06 -4.30 6.05
C THR A 66 -8.83 -3.72 5.34
N THR A 67 -7.85 -3.31 6.14
CA THR A 67 -6.50 -2.99 5.68
C THR A 67 -5.57 -4.08 6.18
N GLN A 68 -4.87 -4.75 5.27
CA GLN A 68 -3.91 -5.79 5.60
C GLN A 68 -2.50 -5.34 5.24
N GLU A 69 -1.57 -5.49 6.18
CA GLU A 69 -0.16 -5.24 5.95
C GLU A 69 0.56 -6.58 5.70
N SER A 70 1.16 -6.71 4.53
CA SER A 70 2.04 -7.80 4.17
C SER A 70 3.47 -7.32 4.24
N CYS A 71 4.21 -7.77 5.24
CA CYS A 71 5.65 -7.60 5.25
C CYS A 71 6.24 -8.74 4.43
N HIS A 72 6.85 -8.46 3.28
CA HIS A 72 7.68 -9.45 2.60
C HIS A 72 9.00 -9.57 3.39
N ILE A 73 8.92 -10.16 4.58
CA ILE A 73 10.09 -10.71 5.22
C ILE A 73 10.41 -11.95 4.40
N GLU A 74 11.43 -11.87 3.53
CA GLU A 74 12.13 -13.07 3.08
C GLU A 74 12.56 -13.78 4.36
N THR A 75 11.76 -14.75 4.77
CA THR A 75 12.11 -15.63 5.87
C THR A 75 13.34 -16.34 5.34
N LEU A 76 14.52 -15.90 5.80
CA LEU A 76 15.76 -16.64 5.71
C LEU A 76 15.49 -18.03 6.29
N GLN A 77 15.01 -18.94 5.44
CA GLN A 77 15.03 -20.37 5.69
C GLN A 77 16.48 -20.80 5.55
N ARG A 78 17.29 -20.61 6.59
CA ARG A 78 18.50 -21.40 6.84
C ARG A 78 18.77 -21.52 8.33
#